data_AF-A0A9W7XXN4-F1
#
_entry.id   AF-A0A9W7XXN4-F1
#
_cell.length_a   1.000
_cell.length_b   1.000
_cell.length_c   1.000
_cell.angle_alpha   90.00
_cell.angle_beta   90.00
_cell.angle_gamma   90.00
#
_symmetry.space_group_name_H-M   'P 1'
#
loop_
_entity.id
_entity.type
_entity.pdbx_description
1 polymer ?
#
loop_
_entity_poly.entity_id
_entity_poly.type
_entity_poly.pdbx_seq_one_letter_code
_entity_poly.pdbx_strand_id
1 'polypeptide(L)'
;MKTVLNNSILGTGVFLSLCTIGSAGLTDCSKNLAFQLTNLFQLDSIQFDYANCGEDDTGNGFAAGIVNFCTGTGDAWQVIEAYHNITGGDDEFTSLDKTLAAYAEDGNGSTAGIENFCGLWAEASKKQAFMDAQNQVLEALYFDPSQTYADSVNLTLSVTQAQLYDTAISHGASDSYNSLGGMISLTNSRFSRDIPGNSTSTLQIGGFNIDEIEWLKEFLNVRAGYSVEGDATNSIRAYILILQLQEYSWTDQITVLDNDDKQVVISCADSYMPSADSSSSSSPSSQSDDEKVSSSSSRSRSSRKKGSGSGSDSDKTNTEDDTTDDTKDTNDE
;
A
#
# COMPACT_ATOMS: atom_id res chain seq x y z
N MET A 1 -14.96 68.19 39.93
CA MET A 1 -14.75 66.78 40.32
C MET A 1 -15.35 65.89 39.25
N LYS A 2 -14.56 64.93 38.74
CA LYS A 2 -14.91 63.77 37.90
C LYS A 2 -15.21 63.99 36.40
N THR A 3 -14.10 64.13 35.68
CA THR A 3 -13.63 63.32 34.52
C THR A 3 -14.65 62.72 33.54
N VAL A 4 -14.51 63.19 32.29
CA VAL A 4 -15.03 62.64 31.03
C VAL A 4 -14.39 61.28 30.73
N LEU A 5 -15.19 60.26 30.43
CA LEU A 5 -14.71 58.98 29.89
C LEU A 5 -14.73 59.04 28.35
N ASN A 6 -13.56 58.80 27.77
CA ASN A 6 -13.33 58.66 26.33
C ASN A 6 -13.99 57.39 25.79
N ASN A 7 -14.67 57.53 24.64
CA ASN A 7 -14.96 56.43 23.75
C ASN A 7 -13.66 55.96 23.07
N SER A 8 -13.38 54.67 23.11
CA SER A 8 -12.41 54.03 22.22
C SER A 8 -13.04 52.77 21.66
N ILE A 9 -13.37 52.83 20.38
CA ILE A 9 -13.79 51.72 19.55
C ILE A 9 -12.55 50.86 19.30
N LEU A 10 -12.53 49.65 19.84
CA LEU A 10 -11.55 48.63 19.46
C LEU A 10 -12.28 47.60 18.61
N GLY A 11 -11.89 47.55 17.34
CA GLY A 11 -12.38 46.61 16.34
C GLY A 11 -12.07 45.19 16.76
N THR A 12 -13.11 44.36 16.84
CA THR A 12 -13.00 42.92 17.02
C THR A 12 -12.74 42.31 15.64
N GLY A 13 -11.46 42.08 15.33
CA GLY A 13 -11.08 41.22 14.22
C GLY A 13 -11.48 39.78 14.56
N VAL A 14 -12.54 39.29 13.92
CA VAL A 14 -12.88 37.87 13.94
C VAL A 14 -11.82 37.15 13.13
N PHE A 15 -10.84 36.56 13.81
CA PHE A 15 -9.98 35.54 13.20
C PHE A 15 -10.86 34.30 13.00
N LEU A 16 -11.36 34.09 11.79
CA LEU A 16 -11.75 32.77 11.33
C LEU A 16 -10.47 31.93 11.30
N SER A 17 -10.21 31.21 12.39
CA SER A 17 -9.30 30.08 12.35
C SER A 17 -10.01 29.02 11.51
N LEU A 18 -9.64 28.93 10.23
CA LEU A 18 -9.91 27.72 9.46
C LEU A 18 -9.12 26.61 10.16
N CYS A 19 -9.81 25.82 10.98
CA CYS A 19 -9.31 24.52 11.38
C CYS A 19 -9.30 23.70 10.10
N THR A 20 -8.14 23.58 9.48
CA THR A 20 -7.87 22.49 8.54
C THR A 20 -7.94 21.22 9.38
N ILE A 21 -9.11 20.60 9.44
CA ILE A 21 -9.24 19.21 9.87
C ILE A 21 -8.66 18.40 8.72
N GLY A 22 -7.32 18.35 8.66
CA GLY A 22 -6.67 17.24 8.00
C GLY A 22 -6.98 16.02 8.86
N SER A 23 -7.50 14.96 8.24
CA SER A 23 -7.42 13.62 8.82
C SER A 23 -6.02 13.47 9.38
N ALA A 24 -5.91 13.27 10.70
CA ALA A 24 -4.61 12.99 11.28
C ALA A 24 -4.26 11.56 10.85
N GLY A 25 -3.66 11.43 9.67
CA GLY A 25 -3.12 10.17 9.21
C GLY A 25 -2.16 9.58 10.23
N LEU A 26 -1.88 8.29 10.11
CA LEU A 26 -0.93 7.61 10.99
C LEU A 26 0.39 8.37 11.05
N THR A 27 0.90 8.58 12.27
CA THR A 27 2.30 8.97 12.49
C THR A 27 3.24 7.88 11.96
N ASP A 28 4.50 8.20 11.69
CA ASP A 28 5.51 7.20 11.26
C ASP A 28 5.57 5.99 12.20
N CYS A 29 5.49 6.23 13.52
CA CYS A 29 5.47 5.19 14.52
C CYS A 29 4.22 4.30 14.40
N SER A 30 3.03 4.89 14.36
CA SER A 30 1.79 4.10 14.24
C SER A 30 1.65 3.39 12.89
N LYS A 31 2.18 3.97 11.79
CA LYS A 31 2.27 3.32 10.47
C LYS A 31 3.20 2.11 10.54
N ASN A 32 4.37 2.26 11.14
CA ASN A 32 5.33 1.19 11.31
C ASN A 32 4.80 0.07 12.24
N LEU A 33 4.05 0.39 13.29
CA LEU A 33 3.34 -0.62 14.09
C LEU A 33 2.29 -1.38 13.28
N ALA A 34 1.54 -0.71 12.41
CA ALA A 34 0.59 -1.37 11.52
C ALA A 34 1.29 -2.36 10.58
N PHE A 35 2.42 -1.97 9.99
CA PHE A 35 3.24 -2.85 9.15
C PHE A 35 3.79 -4.05 9.93
N GLN A 36 4.36 -3.83 11.11
CA GLN A 36 4.86 -4.93 11.94
C GLN A 36 3.75 -5.90 12.37
N LEU A 37 2.57 -5.38 12.72
CA LEU A 37 1.43 -6.20 13.13
C LEU A 37 0.92 -7.06 11.98
N THR A 38 0.77 -6.50 10.78
CA THR A 38 0.37 -7.29 9.61
C THR A 38 1.44 -8.31 9.24
N ASN A 39 2.73 -7.94 9.29
CA ASN A 39 3.83 -8.86 9.03
C ASN A 39 3.88 -10.02 10.04
N LEU A 40 3.50 -9.78 11.29
CA LEU A 40 3.36 -10.82 12.31
C LEU A 40 2.35 -11.88 11.86
N PHE A 41 1.23 -11.50 11.26
CA PHE A 41 0.25 -12.47 10.76
C PHE A 41 0.67 -13.11 9.45
N GLN A 42 1.19 -12.32 8.50
CA GLN A 42 1.53 -12.80 7.17
C GLN A 42 2.81 -13.65 7.11
N LEU A 43 3.78 -13.39 8.00
CA LEU A 43 5.13 -13.99 7.97
C LEU A 43 5.60 -14.51 9.34
N ASP A 44 4.73 -14.54 10.36
CA ASP A 44 5.07 -14.98 11.72
C ASP A 44 6.27 -14.23 12.33
N SER A 45 6.44 -12.96 11.95
CA SER A 45 7.58 -12.13 12.33
C SER A 45 7.24 -10.65 12.33
N ILE A 46 7.78 -9.88 13.28
CA ILE A 46 7.73 -8.40 13.21
C ILE A 46 8.90 -7.80 12.42
N GLN A 47 9.85 -8.63 11.99
CA GLN A 47 10.99 -8.22 11.17
C GLN A 47 10.64 -8.36 9.69
N PHE A 48 10.93 -7.32 8.90
CA PHE A 48 10.64 -7.30 7.47
C PHE A 48 11.70 -8.10 6.70
N ASP A 49 11.31 -9.27 6.19
CA ASP A 49 12.18 -10.11 5.36
C ASP A 49 11.97 -9.80 3.87
N TYR A 50 12.78 -8.88 3.37
CA TYR A 50 12.77 -8.50 1.95
C TYR A 50 13.16 -9.65 1.02
N ALA A 51 13.96 -10.63 1.51
CA ALA A 51 14.49 -11.72 0.71
C ALA A 51 13.63 -12.99 0.75
N ASN A 52 12.61 -13.04 1.61
CA ASN A 52 11.65 -14.15 1.69
C ASN A 52 11.13 -14.49 0.29
N CYS A 53 11.11 -15.77 -0.06
CA CYS A 53 10.52 -16.25 -1.29
C CYS A 53 10.30 -17.75 -1.24
N GLY A 54 9.13 -18.20 -1.66
CA GLY A 54 8.77 -19.61 -1.77
C GLY A 54 7.65 -19.82 -2.78
N GLU A 55 7.42 -21.07 -3.18
CA GLU A 55 6.19 -21.40 -3.90
C GLU A 55 5.00 -21.24 -2.96
N ASP A 56 3.95 -20.58 -3.44
CA ASP A 56 2.70 -20.40 -2.73
C ASP A 56 1.87 -21.68 -2.78
N ASP A 57 1.47 -22.16 -1.60
CA ASP A 57 0.68 -23.38 -1.43
C ASP A 57 -0.77 -23.23 -1.93
N THR A 58 -1.22 -22.01 -2.22
CA THR A 58 -2.58 -21.74 -2.72
C THR A 58 -2.67 -21.63 -4.24
N GLY A 59 -1.54 -21.81 -4.94
CA GLY A 59 -1.49 -21.88 -6.39
C GLY A 59 -1.29 -20.53 -7.08
N ASN A 60 -0.80 -19.51 -6.38
CA ASN A 60 -0.49 -18.19 -6.95
C ASN A 60 0.96 -18.05 -7.45
N GLY A 61 1.67 -19.16 -7.67
CA GLY A 61 3.05 -19.15 -8.16
C GLY A 61 4.05 -18.96 -7.03
N PHE A 62 5.01 -18.04 -7.18
CA PHE A 62 5.91 -17.68 -6.08
C PHE A 62 5.32 -16.55 -5.24
N ALA A 63 5.41 -16.66 -3.92
CA ALA A 63 5.16 -15.61 -2.94
C ALA A 63 6.49 -15.08 -2.38
N ALA A 64 6.71 -13.77 -2.38
CA ALA A 64 8.00 -13.19 -2.01
C ALA A 64 7.94 -11.83 -1.29
N GLY A 65 9.00 -11.51 -0.55
CA GLY A 65 9.20 -10.24 0.12
C GLY A 65 8.34 -10.01 1.35
N ILE A 66 8.29 -8.75 1.75
CA ILE A 66 7.77 -8.27 3.05
C ILE A 66 6.27 -8.47 3.28
N VAL A 67 5.50 -8.83 2.25
CA VAL A 67 4.05 -9.11 2.36
C VAL A 67 3.61 -10.27 1.45
N ASN A 68 4.51 -11.20 1.11
CA ASN A 68 4.22 -12.35 0.23
C ASN A 68 3.65 -11.93 -1.15
N PHE A 69 4.28 -10.97 -1.81
CA PHE A 69 3.92 -10.58 -3.17
C PHE A 69 3.91 -11.78 -4.11
N CYS A 70 2.82 -11.99 -4.84
CA CYS A 70 2.62 -13.21 -5.60
C CYS A 70 2.80 -13.00 -7.11
N THR A 71 3.45 -13.94 -7.80
CA THR A 71 3.66 -13.83 -9.26
C THR A 71 2.36 -13.98 -10.04
N GLY A 72 1.46 -14.86 -9.58
CA GLY A 72 0.20 -15.15 -10.25
C GLY A 72 -0.88 -14.09 -10.04
N THR A 73 -0.81 -13.30 -8.97
CA THR A 73 -1.70 -12.14 -8.73
C THR A 73 -1.14 -10.83 -9.29
N GLY A 74 0.12 -10.84 -9.74
CA GLY A 74 0.76 -9.75 -10.46
C GLY A 74 1.37 -8.65 -9.60
N ASP A 75 1.20 -8.68 -8.28
CA ASP A 75 1.84 -7.75 -7.34
C ASP A 75 3.35 -7.95 -7.24
N ALA A 76 3.86 -9.19 -7.37
CA ALA A 76 5.32 -9.41 -7.49
C ALA A 76 5.89 -8.81 -8.80
N TRP A 77 5.11 -8.85 -9.89
CA TRP A 77 5.50 -8.20 -11.13
C TRP A 77 5.56 -6.68 -10.98
N GLN A 78 4.62 -6.07 -10.25
CA GLN A 78 4.65 -4.63 -9.98
C GLN A 78 5.86 -4.19 -9.14
N VAL A 79 6.33 -5.03 -8.20
CA VAL A 79 7.61 -4.78 -7.49
C VAL A 79 8.77 -4.73 -8.47
N ILE A 80 8.81 -5.66 -9.41
CA ILE A 80 9.86 -5.75 -10.43
C ILE A 80 9.79 -4.55 -11.38
N GLU A 81 8.58 -4.12 -11.80
CA GLU A 81 8.41 -2.89 -12.59
C GLU A 81 8.89 -1.64 -11.84
N ALA A 82 8.57 -1.51 -10.55
CA ALA A 82 9.07 -0.42 -9.72
C ALA A 82 10.60 -0.46 -9.61
N TYR A 83 11.19 -1.65 -9.47
CA TYR A 83 12.63 -1.83 -9.45
C TYR A 83 13.29 -1.46 -10.79
N HIS A 84 12.75 -1.91 -11.92
CA HIS A 84 13.19 -1.50 -13.25
C HIS A 84 13.18 0.02 -13.43
N ASN A 85 12.14 0.69 -12.92
CA ASN A 85 12.04 2.15 -12.97
C ASN A 85 13.18 2.83 -12.17
N ILE A 86 13.58 2.25 -11.05
CA ILE A 86 14.68 2.77 -10.21
C ILE A 86 16.05 2.50 -10.86
N THR A 87 16.25 1.32 -11.46
CA THR A 87 17.53 0.89 -12.04
C THR A 87 17.73 1.33 -13.49
N GLY A 88 16.67 1.76 -14.19
CA GLY A 88 16.67 2.00 -15.62
C GLY A 88 16.55 0.72 -16.46
N GLY A 89 16.06 -0.38 -15.86
CA GLY A 89 15.81 -1.66 -16.52
C GLY A 89 17.04 -2.53 -16.76
N ASP A 90 18.18 -2.21 -16.12
CA ASP A 90 19.40 -3.03 -16.14
C ASP A 90 19.54 -3.76 -14.80
N ASP A 91 18.78 -4.85 -14.63
CA ASP A 91 18.79 -5.64 -13.40
C ASP A 91 18.50 -7.13 -13.61
N GLU A 92 18.48 -7.87 -12.51
CA GLU A 92 18.39 -9.33 -12.46
C GLU A 92 17.15 -9.92 -13.15
N PHE A 93 16.05 -9.16 -13.21
CA PHE A 93 14.74 -9.69 -13.61
C PHE A 93 14.44 -9.55 -15.10
N THR A 94 15.18 -8.71 -15.84
CA THR A 94 14.90 -8.38 -17.25
C THR A 94 14.71 -9.61 -18.16
N SER A 95 15.37 -10.73 -17.85
CA SER A 95 15.24 -11.98 -18.61
C SER A 95 13.90 -12.69 -18.42
N LEU A 96 13.15 -12.36 -17.35
CA LEU A 96 11.88 -12.96 -16.96
C LEU A 96 10.67 -12.05 -17.28
N ASP A 97 10.87 -10.79 -17.66
CA ASP A 97 9.81 -9.77 -17.84
C ASP A 97 8.63 -10.28 -18.65
N LYS A 98 8.90 -10.87 -19.81
CA LYS A 98 7.85 -11.35 -20.70
C LYS A 98 6.98 -12.42 -20.03
N THR A 99 7.60 -13.32 -19.26
CA THR A 99 6.89 -14.42 -18.59
C THR A 99 6.12 -13.90 -17.38
N LEU A 100 6.76 -13.07 -16.55
CA LEU A 100 6.14 -12.51 -15.34
C LEU A 100 4.98 -11.57 -15.68
N ALA A 101 5.13 -10.70 -16.68
CA ALA A 101 4.05 -9.84 -17.15
C ALA A 101 2.85 -10.65 -17.68
N ALA A 102 3.11 -11.72 -18.45
CA ALA A 102 2.04 -12.60 -18.93
C ALA A 102 1.33 -13.32 -17.78
N TYR A 103 2.08 -13.78 -16.77
CA TYR A 103 1.49 -14.43 -15.59
C TYR A 103 0.63 -13.46 -14.77
N ALA A 104 1.10 -12.23 -14.59
CA ALA A 104 0.34 -11.17 -13.94
C ALA A 104 -0.96 -10.83 -14.68
N GLU A 105 -0.92 -10.72 -16.01
CA GLU A 105 -2.09 -10.41 -16.84
C GLU A 105 -3.13 -11.54 -16.84
N ASP A 106 -2.67 -12.79 -16.92
CA ASP A 106 -3.53 -13.97 -17.03
C ASP A 106 -4.04 -14.49 -15.67
N GLY A 107 -3.50 -13.99 -14.54
CA GLY A 107 -3.79 -14.56 -13.23
C GLY A 107 -3.16 -15.96 -13.05
N ASN A 108 -1.99 -16.22 -13.62
CA ASN A 108 -1.41 -17.55 -13.78
C ASN A 108 -0.33 -17.84 -12.72
N GLY A 109 -0.62 -18.76 -11.80
CA GLY A 109 0.33 -19.20 -10.77
C GLY A 109 1.33 -20.29 -11.18
N SER A 110 1.61 -20.45 -12.47
CA SER A 110 2.66 -21.36 -12.94
C SER A 110 4.06 -20.85 -12.52
N THR A 111 4.99 -21.78 -12.26
CA THR A 111 6.41 -21.47 -12.02
C THR A 111 7.32 -21.81 -13.20
N ALA A 112 6.76 -22.36 -14.28
CA ALA A 112 7.50 -22.77 -15.47
C ALA A 112 8.17 -21.58 -16.17
N GLY A 113 9.47 -21.68 -16.44
CA GLY A 113 10.25 -20.62 -17.08
C GLY A 113 10.64 -19.45 -16.16
N ILE A 114 10.31 -19.54 -14.87
CA ILE A 114 10.75 -18.61 -13.82
C ILE A 114 11.34 -19.36 -12.62
N GLU A 115 11.89 -20.56 -12.81
CA GLU A 115 12.32 -21.45 -11.73
C GLU A 115 13.41 -20.86 -10.82
N ASN A 116 14.18 -19.88 -11.32
CA ASN A 116 15.20 -19.16 -10.53
C ASN A 116 14.67 -17.88 -9.87
N PHE A 117 13.36 -17.63 -9.89
CA PHE A 117 12.74 -16.39 -9.38
C PHE A 117 13.20 -16.06 -7.95
N CYS A 118 13.10 -17.01 -7.01
CA CYS A 118 13.53 -16.78 -5.63
C CYS A 118 15.04 -16.51 -5.51
N GLY A 119 15.86 -17.10 -6.38
CA GLY A 119 17.29 -16.81 -6.42
C GLY A 119 17.59 -15.37 -6.83
N LEU A 120 16.87 -14.87 -7.84
CA LEU A 120 16.98 -13.47 -8.29
C LEU A 120 16.42 -12.50 -7.24
N TRP A 121 15.30 -12.84 -6.61
CA TRP A 121 14.69 -12.06 -5.53
C TRP A 121 15.62 -11.89 -4.34
N ALA A 122 16.25 -12.98 -3.89
CA ALA A 122 17.21 -12.93 -2.79
C ALA A 122 18.47 -12.12 -3.15
N GLU A 123 18.94 -12.18 -4.41
CA GLU A 123 20.06 -11.36 -4.86
C GLU A 123 19.71 -9.86 -4.92
N ALA A 124 18.57 -9.53 -5.53
CA ALA A 124 18.08 -8.16 -5.63
C ALA A 124 17.83 -7.54 -4.25
N SER A 125 17.34 -8.33 -3.28
CA SER A 125 17.06 -7.90 -1.90
C SER A 125 18.30 -7.48 -1.11
N LYS A 126 19.51 -7.69 -1.63
CA LYS A 126 20.74 -7.11 -1.06
C LYS A 126 20.91 -5.63 -1.40
N LYS A 127 20.12 -5.10 -2.33
CA LYS A 127 20.22 -3.74 -2.85
C LYS A 127 19.12 -2.87 -2.27
N GLN A 128 19.49 -1.68 -1.80
CA GLN A 128 18.53 -0.70 -1.27
C GLN A 128 17.42 -0.37 -2.29
N ALA A 129 17.76 -0.25 -3.56
CA ALA A 129 16.80 0.02 -4.63
C ALA A 129 15.67 -1.03 -4.73
N PHE A 130 15.96 -2.32 -4.47
CA PHE A 130 14.93 -3.35 -4.51
C PHE A 130 14.06 -3.36 -3.25
N MET A 131 14.67 -3.09 -2.09
CA MET A 131 13.91 -2.88 -0.84
C MET A 131 12.98 -1.67 -0.96
N ASP A 132 13.44 -0.58 -1.55
CA ASP A 132 12.63 0.63 -1.81
C ASP A 132 11.47 0.34 -2.79
N ALA A 133 11.71 -0.51 -3.80
CA ALA A 133 10.66 -0.94 -4.72
C ALA A 133 9.57 -1.76 -4.01
N GLN A 134 9.95 -2.70 -3.14
CA GLN A 134 9.00 -3.45 -2.30
C GLN A 134 8.16 -2.51 -1.42
N ASN A 135 8.80 -1.54 -0.76
CA ASN A 135 8.11 -0.57 0.10
C ASN A 135 7.13 0.29 -0.71
N GLN A 136 7.55 0.80 -1.88
CA GLN A 136 6.68 1.59 -2.77
C GLN A 136 5.44 0.81 -3.19
N VAL A 137 5.59 -0.46 -3.57
CA VAL A 137 4.46 -1.26 -4.05
C VAL A 137 3.54 -1.66 -2.90
N LEU A 138 4.08 -2.03 -1.73
CA LEU A 138 3.26 -2.25 -0.53
C LEU A 138 2.40 -1.03 -0.22
N GLU A 139 3.01 0.15 -0.24
CA GLU A 139 2.30 1.39 0.06
C GLU A 139 1.24 1.70 -1.01
N ALA A 140 1.62 1.67 -2.28
CA ALA A 140 0.74 2.02 -3.40
C ALA A 140 -0.45 1.08 -3.57
N LEU A 141 -0.27 -0.23 -3.33
CA LEU A 141 -1.32 -1.23 -3.54
C LEU A 141 -2.22 -1.44 -2.33
N TYR A 142 -1.69 -1.29 -1.12
CA TYR A 142 -2.41 -1.68 0.10
C TYR A 142 -2.57 -0.53 1.08
N PHE A 143 -1.47 0.13 1.46
CA PHE A 143 -1.53 1.17 2.50
C PHE A 143 -2.31 2.40 2.04
N ASP A 144 -1.90 3.05 0.96
CA ASP A 144 -2.50 4.31 0.51
C ASP A 144 -3.98 4.15 0.13
N PRO A 145 -4.40 3.08 -0.58
CA PRO A 145 -5.82 2.82 -0.80
C PRO A 145 -6.60 2.61 0.51
N SER A 146 -6.03 1.86 1.47
CA SER A 146 -6.69 1.65 2.78
C SER A 146 -6.87 2.96 3.56
N GLN A 147 -5.89 3.86 3.50
CA GLN A 147 -5.97 5.17 4.15
C GLN A 147 -6.92 6.12 3.42
N THR A 148 -7.03 6.01 2.10
CA THR A 148 -8.06 6.72 1.31
C THR A 148 -9.47 6.32 1.75
N TYR A 149 -9.71 5.02 2.00
CA TYR A 149 -10.96 4.56 2.59
C TYR A 149 -11.15 5.07 4.02
N ALA A 150 -10.11 5.09 4.85
CA ALA A 150 -10.17 5.62 6.21
C ALA A 150 -10.62 7.10 6.22
N ASP A 151 -10.01 7.91 5.35
CA ASP A 151 -10.35 9.31 5.17
C ASP A 151 -11.80 9.51 4.69
N SER A 152 -12.28 8.64 3.79
CA SER A 152 -13.66 8.71 3.28
C SER A 152 -14.72 8.52 4.39
N VAL A 153 -14.37 7.80 5.45
CA VAL A 153 -15.24 7.53 6.61
C VAL A 153 -14.93 8.51 7.77
N ASN A 154 -13.87 9.31 7.67
CA ASN A 154 -13.31 10.18 8.71
C ASN A 154 -12.81 9.41 9.94
N LEU A 155 -12.14 8.27 9.73
CA LEU A 155 -11.51 7.50 10.79
C LEU A 155 -10.25 8.22 11.28
N THR A 156 -10.02 8.21 12.59
CA THR A 156 -8.91 8.95 13.22
C THR A 156 -8.07 8.13 14.19
N LEU A 157 -8.55 6.94 14.57
CA LEU A 157 -7.84 6.09 15.52
C LEU A 157 -6.88 5.17 14.78
N SER A 158 -5.66 5.07 15.32
CA SER A 158 -4.59 4.26 14.73
C SER A 158 -5.01 2.80 14.56
N VAL A 159 -5.71 2.25 15.55
CA VAL A 159 -6.22 0.87 15.49
C VAL A 159 -7.17 0.63 14.31
N THR A 160 -8.02 1.60 14.00
CA THR A 160 -8.99 1.48 12.90
C THR A 160 -8.29 1.57 11.55
N GLN A 161 -7.42 2.56 11.38
CA GLN A 161 -6.62 2.77 10.17
C GLN A 161 -5.71 1.57 9.88
N ALA A 162 -5.05 1.02 10.91
CA ALA A 162 -4.23 -0.17 10.79
C ALA A 162 -5.07 -1.40 10.39
N GLN A 163 -6.29 -1.53 10.92
CA GLN A 163 -7.13 -2.68 10.57
C GLN A 163 -7.64 -2.62 9.14
N LEU A 164 -7.85 -1.42 8.58
CA LEU A 164 -8.17 -1.29 7.16
C LEU A 164 -6.99 -1.70 6.28
N TYR A 165 -5.76 -1.36 6.67
CA TYR A 165 -4.55 -1.81 5.99
C TYR A 165 -4.39 -3.34 6.03
N ASP A 166 -4.52 -3.95 7.21
CA ASP A 166 -4.45 -5.41 7.36
C ASP A 166 -5.53 -6.12 6.53
N THR A 167 -6.73 -5.54 6.45
CA THR A 167 -7.79 -6.05 5.58
C THR A 167 -7.46 -5.89 4.10
N ALA A 168 -6.84 -4.78 3.69
CA ALA A 168 -6.39 -4.58 2.32
C ALA A 168 -5.37 -5.64 1.89
N ILE A 169 -4.47 -6.04 2.79
CA ILE A 169 -3.48 -7.10 2.54
C ILE A 169 -4.19 -8.44 2.32
N SER A 170 -5.11 -8.84 3.20
CA SER A 170 -5.78 -10.15 3.06
C SER A 170 -6.86 -10.22 1.98
N HIS A 171 -7.52 -9.11 1.66
CA HIS A 171 -8.75 -9.11 0.84
C HIS A 171 -8.70 -8.14 -0.36
N GLY A 172 -7.59 -7.42 -0.54
CA GLY A 172 -7.48 -6.36 -1.53
C GLY A 172 -8.20 -5.06 -1.13
N ALA A 173 -7.91 -3.99 -1.88
CA ALA A 173 -8.39 -2.63 -1.62
C ALA A 173 -9.38 -2.09 -2.69
N SER A 174 -10.23 -2.97 -3.24
CA SER A 174 -11.30 -2.60 -4.19
C SER A 174 -12.69 -2.48 -3.54
N ASP A 175 -13.67 -2.00 -4.31
CA ASP A 175 -15.09 -1.93 -3.94
C ASP A 175 -15.84 -3.27 -4.08
N SER A 176 -15.17 -4.35 -4.48
CA SER A 176 -15.79 -5.69 -4.54
C SER A 176 -16.32 -6.09 -3.17
N TYR A 177 -17.44 -6.83 -3.13
CA TYR A 177 -18.16 -7.12 -1.88
C TYR A 177 -17.33 -7.86 -0.81
N ASN A 178 -16.35 -8.65 -1.24
CA ASN A 178 -15.40 -9.41 -0.40
C ASN A 178 -14.03 -8.73 -0.26
N SER A 179 -13.92 -7.46 -0.64
CA SER A 179 -12.73 -6.62 -0.56
C SER A 179 -12.99 -5.43 0.38
N LEU A 180 -11.96 -4.69 0.76
CA LEU A 180 -12.02 -3.63 1.78
C LEU A 180 -13.21 -2.66 1.60
N GLY A 181 -13.39 -2.08 0.41
CA GLY A 181 -14.46 -1.11 0.14
C GLY A 181 -15.86 -1.71 0.25
N GLY A 182 -16.03 -2.96 -0.19
CA GLY A 182 -17.28 -3.70 -0.01
C GLY A 182 -17.60 -4.01 1.45
N MET A 183 -16.58 -4.38 2.24
CA MET A 183 -16.73 -4.63 3.68
C MET A 183 -17.06 -3.34 4.45
N ILE A 184 -16.45 -2.21 4.10
CA ILE A 184 -16.79 -0.89 4.65
C ILE A 184 -18.24 -0.53 4.32
N SER A 185 -18.66 -0.72 3.07
CA SER A 185 -20.03 -0.45 2.63
C SER A 185 -21.05 -1.30 3.39
N LEU A 186 -20.76 -2.59 3.56
CA LEU A 186 -21.60 -3.50 4.35
C LEU A 186 -21.65 -3.08 5.82
N THR A 187 -20.51 -2.73 6.43
CA THR A 187 -20.43 -2.24 7.81
C THR A 187 -21.30 -1.00 8.01
N ASN A 188 -21.17 -0.01 7.12
CA ASN A 188 -21.96 1.22 7.15
C ASN A 188 -23.47 0.95 7.08
N SER A 189 -23.89 -0.04 6.28
CA SER A 189 -25.31 -0.40 6.13
C SER A 189 -25.93 -1.03 7.38
N ARG A 190 -25.13 -1.51 8.34
CA ARG A 190 -25.63 -2.14 9.58
C ARG A 190 -26.05 -1.13 10.65
N PHE A 191 -25.70 0.15 10.47
CA PHE A 191 -26.09 1.22 11.39
C PHE A 191 -27.42 1.86 10.98
N SER A 192 -28.38 1.88 11.92
CA SER A 192 -29.73 2.42 11.71
C SER A 192 -30.20 3.37 12.82
N ARG A 193 -29.28 3.75 13.71
CA ARG A 193 -29.49 4.66 14.84
C ARG A 193 -28.15 5.15 15.36
N ASP A 194 -28.16 6.19 16.20
CA ASP A 194 -26.97 6.61 16.93
C ASP A 194 -26.44 5.47 17.82
N ILE A 195 -25.13 5.25 17.77
CA ILE A 195 -24.40 4.27 18.56
C ILE A 195 -23.31 4.99 19.34
N PRO A 196 -23.55 5.33 20.62
CA PRO A 196 -22.54 5.98 21.45
C PRO A 196 -21.46 4.98 21.90
N GLY A 197 -20.27 5.50 22.19
CA GLY A 197 -19.14 4.75 22.73
C GLY A 197 -18.15 5.70 23.41
N ASN A 198 -16.93 5.20 23.65
CA ASN A 198 -15.95 5.88 24.51
C ASN A 198 -14.67 6.30 23.75
N SER A 199 -14.64 6.22 22.43
CA SER A 199 -13.42 6.35 21.63
C SER A 199 -12.95 7.77 21.36
N THR A 200 -13.69 8.78 21.84
CA THR A 200 -13.52 10.22 21.53
C THR A 200 -13.71 10.61 20.06
N SER A 201 -13.80 9.64 19.15
CA SER A 201 -14.10 9.83 17.73
C SER A 201 -15.54 9.46 17.42
N THR A 202 -16.23 10.32 16.67
CA THR A 202 -17.63 10.10 16.25
C THR A 202 -17.73 10.27 14.74
N LEU A 203 -18.17 9.22 14.08
CA LEU A 203 -18.39 9.13 12.64
C LEU A 203 -19.83 9.56 12.30
N GLN A 204 -20.02 10.10 11.08
CA GLN A 204 -21.34 10.38 10.51
C GLN A 204 -21.68 9.31 9.47
N ILE A 205 -22.46 8.29 9.86
CA ILE A 205 -22.80 7.16 8.99
C ILE A 205 -24.31 7.13 8.78
N GLY A 206 -24.77 7.28 7.53
CA GLY A 206 -26.21 7.19 7.21
C GLY A 206 -27.10 8.21 7.93
N GLY A 207 -26.53 9.33 8.41
CA GLY A 207 -27.24 10.34 9.22
C GLY A 207 -27.24 10.06 10.73
N PHE A 208 -26.48 9.08 11.18
CA PHE A 208 -26.33 8.72 12.60
C PHE A 208 -24.93 9.00 13.12
N ASN A 209 -24.85 9.32 14.41
CA ASN A 209 -23.61 9.48 15.16
C ASN A 209 -23.15 8.10 15.66
N ILE A 210 -22.04 7.60 15.12
CA ILE A 210 -21.49 6.28 15.47
C ILE A 210 -20.11 6.49 16.09
N ASP A 211 -19.89 5.96 17.29
CA ASP A 211 -18.55 5.91 17.88
C ASP A 211 -17.62 5.05 17.02
N GLU A 212 -16.39 5.54 16.77
CA GLU A 212 -15.47 4.88 15.84
C GLU A 212 -15.09 3.45 16.27
N ILE A 213 -15.01 3.18 17.58
CA ILE A 213 -14.69 1.83 18.08
C ILE A 213 -15.90 0.91 17.98
N GLU A 214 -17.12 1.43 18.13
CA GLU A 214 -18.33 0.64 17.82
C GLU A 214 -18.44 0.35 16.32
N TRP A 215 -18.02 1.28 15.46
CA TRP A 215 -17.88 1.03 14.03
C TRP A 215 -16.85 -0.06 13.73
N LEU A 216 -15.66 0.03 14.34
CA LEU A 216 -14.59 -0.95 14.16
C LEU A 216 -15.00 -2.35 14.64
N LYS A 217 -15.70 -2.49 15.77
CA LYS A 217 -16.24 -3.78 16.21
C LYS A 217 -17.17 -4.38 15.15
N GLU A 218 -18.03 -3.56 14.55
CA GLU A 218 -18.91 -4.04 13.50
C GLU A 218 -18.16 -4.39 12.21
N PHE A 219 -17.12 -3.62 11.88
CA PHE A 219 -16.22 -3.92 10.77
C PHE A 219 -15.51 -5.26 10.97
N LEU A 220 -14.98 -5.54 12.18
CA LEU A 220 -14.39 -6.82 12.54
C LEU A 220 -15.40 -7.98 12.41
N ASN A 221 -16.65 -7.77 12.82
CA ASN A 221 -17.72 -8.75 12.63
C ASN A 221 -18.03 -9.01 11.15
N VAL A 222 -17.99 -7.97 10.31
CA VAL A 222 -18.14 -8.10 8.85
C VAL A 222 -16.96 -8.88 8.27
N ARG A 223 -15.72 -8.50 8.58
CA ARG A 223 -14.50 -9.15 8.09
C ARG A 223 -14.44 -10.63 8.47
N ALA A 224 -14.83 -10.97 9.71
CA ALA A 224 -14.91 -12.35 10.18
C ALA A 224 -15.84 -13.23 9.30
N GLY A 225 -16.86 -12.64 8.68
CA GLY A 225 -17.77 -13.35 7.77
C GLY A 225 -17.17 -13.71 6.41
N TYR A 226 -16.03 -13.10 6.04
CA TYR A 226 -15.28 -13.37 4.80
C TYR A 226 -13.97 -14.12 5.04
N SER A 227 -13.66 -14.42 6.30
CA SER A 227 -12.45 -15.13 6.69
C SER A 227 -12.61 -16.63 6.45
N VAL A 228 -11.70 -17.24 5.68
CA VAL A 228 -11.50 -18.69 5.66
C VAL A 228 -10.69 -19.10 6.89
N GLU A 229 -10.92 -20.31 7.43
CA GLU A 229 -10.31 -20.78 8.69
C GLU A 229 -8.77 -20.66 8.68
N GLY A 230 -8.18 -20.13 9.76
CA GLY A 230 -6.72 -20.06 9.97
C GLY A 230 -6.19 -18.65 10.24
N ASP A 231 -5.78 -17.93 9.19
CA ASP A 231 -4.99 -16.69 9.29
C ASP A 231 -5.81 -15.45 9.69
N ALA A 232 -6.88 -15.14 8.95
CA ALA A 232 -7.72 -13.97 9.26
C ALA A 232 -8.41 -14.06 10.64
N THR A 233 -8.47 -15.25 11.23
CA THR A 233 -8.99 -15.43 12.61
C THR A 233 -7.98 -14.96 13.66
N ASN A 234 -6.68 -15.09 13.43
CA ASN A 234 -5.63 -14.65 14.35
C ASN A 234 -5.55 -13.12 14.38
N SER A 235 -5.48 -12.49 13.20
CA SER A 235 -5.41 -11.03 13.12
C SER A 235 -6.63 -10.37 13.76
N ILE A 236 -7.85 -10.83 13.45
CA ILE A 236 -9.08 -10.32 14.07
C ILE A 236 -9.03 -10.45 15.61
N ARG A 237 -8.53 -11.57 16.15
CA ARG A 237 -8.39 -11.76 17.60
C ARG A 237 -7.39 -10.79 18.23
N ALA A 238 -6.29 -10.50 17.55
CA ALA A 238 -5.35 -9.49 18.01
C ALA A 238 -5.98 -8.10 18.07
N TYR A 239 -6.72 -7.68 17.03
CA TYR A 239 -7.46 -6.41 17.09
C TYR A 239 -8.51 -6.40 18.20
N ILE A 240 -9.21 -7.51 18.44
CA ILE A 240 -10.14 -7.62 19.58
C ILE A 240 -9.41 -7.39 20.92
N LEU A 241 -8.21 -7.94 21.11
CA LEU A 241 -7.42 -7.69 22.31
C LEU A 241 -7.04 -6.21 22.45
N ILE A 242 -6.56 -5.57 21.39
CA ILE A 242 -6.24 -4.12 21.37
C ILE A 242 -7.47 -3.31 21.82
N LEU A 243 -8.66 -3.68 21.34
CA LEU A 243 -9.91 -3.03 21.74
C LEU A 243 -10.26 -3.26 23.22
N GLN A 244 -10.02 -4.46 23.75
CA GLN A 244 -10.24 -4.77 25.17
C GLN A 244 -9.29 -4.00 26.09
N LEU A 245 -8.05 -3.77 25.64
CA LEU A 245 -7.04 -2.98 26.34
C LEU A 245 -7.23 -1.47 26.17
N GLN A 246 -8.15 -1.04 25.29
CA GLN A 246 -8.43 0.35 24.95
C GLN A 246 -7.22 1.09 24.34
N GLU A 247 -6.36 0.37 23.63
CA GLU A 247 -5.18 0.92 22.94
C GLU A 247 -5.56 1.43 21.54
N TYR A 248 -6.34 2.51 21.47
CA TYR A 248 -6.89 3.00 20.18
C TYR A 248 -5.95 3.90 19.38
N SER A 249 -5.14 4.70 20.08
CA SER A 249 -4.18 5.64 19.49
C SER A 249 -2.77 5.16 19.83
N TRP A 250 -1.96 4.92 18.82
CA TRP A 250 -0.65 4.29 18.99
C TRP A 250 0.46 5.33 18.88
N THR A 251 1.33 5.39 19.88
CA THR A 251 2.41 6.38 19.94
C THR A 251 3.79 5.80 20.22
N ASP A 252 3.87 4.54 20.62
CA ASP A 252 5.14 3.90 20.99
C ASP A 252 5.09 2.38 20.82
N GLN A 253 4.13 1.73 21.50
CA GLN A 253 3.98 0.28 21.49
C GLN A 253 2.51 -0.13 21.58
N ILE A 254 2.23 -1.38 21.19
CA ILE A 254 0.93 -2.03 21.30
C ILE A 254 1.08 -3.43 21.89
N THR A 255 0.02 -3.91 22.53
CA THR A 255 -0.06 -5.27 23.07
C THR A 255 -1.04 -6.09 22.23
N VAL A 256 -0.57 -7.20 21.65
CA VAL A 256 -1.34 -8.01 20.69
C VAL A 256 -1.22 -9.50 21.00
N LEU A 257 -2.01 -10.32 20.31
CA LEU A 257 -1.80 -11.77 20.24
C LEU A 257 -1.00 -12.09 18.97
N ASP A 258 0.00 -12.97 19.08
CA ASP A 258 0.69 -13.57 17.93
C ASP A 258 -0.13 -14.74 17.32
N ASN A 259 0.44 -15.42 16.32
CA ASN A 259 -0.21 -16.55 15.66
C ASN A 259 -0.42 -17.78 16.54
N ASP A 260 0.26 -17.83 17.70
CA ASP A 260 0.16 -18.88 18.71
C ASP A 260 -0.79 -18.49 19.86
N ASP A 261 -1.56 -17.40 19.72
CA ASP A 261 -2.40 -16.82 20.76
C ASP A 261 -1.62 -16.38 22.02
N LYS A 262 -0.32 -16.09 21.89
CA LYS A 262 0.48 -15.56 22.99
C LYS A 262 0.47 -14.04 22.94
N GLN A 263 0.35 -13.44 24.12
CA GLN A 263 0.42 -12.00 24.24
C GLN A 263 1.86 -11.52 24.06
N VAL A 264 2.06 -10.60 23.12
CA VAL A 264 3.34 -9.96 22.82
C VAL A 264 3.19 -8.44 22.82
N VAL A 265 4.29 -7.73 23.05
CA VAL A 265 4.37 -6.28 22.93
C VAL A 265 5.22 -5.95 21.71
N ILE A 266 4.71 -5.10 20.82
CA ILE A 266 5.42 -4.61 19.63
C ILE A 266 5.67 -3.13 19.84
N SER A 267 6.92 -2.68 19.69
CA SER A 267 7.33 -1.28 19.72
C SER A 267 7.69 -0.77 18.33
N CYS A 268 7.50 0.53 18.10
CA CYS A 268 7.96 1.22 16.90
C CYS A 268 9.47 1.07 16.65
N ALA A 269 10.27 0.79 17.68
CA ALA A 269 11.72 0.65 17.58
C ALA A 269 12.19 -0.77 17.24
N ASP A 270 11.32 -1.77 17.27
CA ASP A 270 11.71 -3.18 17.12
C ASP A 270 12.13 -3.54 15.68
N SER A 271 11.46 -2.94 14.71
CA SER A 271 11.74 -3.05 13.27
C SER A 271 11.28 -1.77 12.61
N TYR A 272 11.98 -1.27 11.59
CA TYR A 272 11.60 -0.04 10.90
C TYR A 272 11.61 -0.23 9.40
N MET A 273 10.44 -0.05 8.78
CA MET A 273 10.32 0.07 7.32
C MET A 273 10.39 1.56 6.95
N PRO A 274 11.39 2.01 6.19
CA PRO A 274 11.45 3.39 5.72
C PRO A 274 10.23 3.71 4.83
N SER A 275 9.54 4.81 5.11
CA SER A 275 8.47 5.31 4.25
C SER A 275 9.00 5.57 2.84
N ALA A 276 8.26 5.16 1.81
CA ALA A 276 8.64 5.35 0.41
C ALA A 276 9.00 6.83 0.09
N ASP A 277 8.28 7.79 0.67
CA ASP A 277 8.51 9.23 0.49
C ASP A 277 9.86 9.74 1.02
N SER A 278 10.46 9.05 1.97
CA SER A 278 11.70 9.48 2.63
C SER A 278 12.95 9.30 1.76
N SER A 279 12.87 8.45 0.73
CA SER A 279 13.97 8.10 -0.17
C SER A 279 14.37 9.21 -1.16
N SER A 280 13.56 10.27 -1.29
CA SER A 280 13.79 11.37 -2.26
C SER A 280 14.83 12.42 -1.83
N SER A 281 15.41 12.35 -0.62
CA SER A 281 16.17 13.48 -0.05
C SER A 281 17.66 13.26 0.25
N SER A 282 18.22 12.06 0.08
CA SER A 282 19.63 11.82 0.40
C SER A 282 20.50 11.55 -0.84
N SER A 283 20.77 12.61 -1.61
CA SER A 283 22.00 12.66 -2.41
C SER A 283 23.20 12.91 -1.49
N PRO A 284 24.30 12.13 -1.54
CA PRO A 284 25.49 12.42 -0.77
C PRO A 284 26.12 13.72 -1.27
N SER A 285 26.18 14.74 -0.43
CA SER A 285 26.97 15.94 -0.68
C SER A 285 28.46 15.56 -0.75
N SER A 286 29.02 15.52 -1.96
CA SER A 286 30.46 15.46 -2.16
C SER A 286 31.09 16.75 -1.61
N GLN A 287 31.90 16.60 -0.57
CA GLN A 287 32.83 17.65 -0.14
C GLN A 287 33.82 17.91 -1.28
N SER A 288 33.82 19.13 -1.81
CA SER A 288 34.86 19.61 -2.71
C SER A 288 35.88 20.41 -1.90
N ASP A 289 37.08 19.87 -1.76
CA ASP A 289 38.25 20.61 -1.33
C ASP A 289 38.60 21.69 -2.37
N ASP A 290 38.73 22.92 -1.88
CA ASP A 290 39.25 24.06 -2.61
C ASP A 290 40.74 23.87 -2.91
N GLU A 291 41.13 23.74 -4.18
CA GLU A 291 42.47 24.15 -4.60
C GLU A 291 42.44 24.93 -5.93
N LYS A 292 42.81 26.20 -5.81
CA LYS A 292 43.09 27.15 -6.90
C LYS A 292 44.13 26.61 -7.86
N VAL A 293 43.84 26.58 -9.16
CA VAL A 293 44.81 26.97 -10.19
C VAL A 293 44.11 27.72 -11.34
N SER A 294 44.71 28.86 -11.67
CA SER A 294 44.39 29.79 -12.74
C SER A 294 44.60 29.22 -14.16
N SER A 295 43.84 29.78 -15.10
CA SER A 295 44.32 30.39 -16.36
C SER A 295 43.63 29.94 -17.66
N SER A 296 43.14 30.97 -18.36
CA SER A 296 43.21 31.20 -19.80
C SER A 296 42.51 30.26 -20.80
N SER A 297 41.44 30.82 -21.36
CA SER A 297 41.35 31.23 -22.77
C SER A 297 40.80 30.26 -23.84
N SER A 298 39.95 30.86 -24.69
CA SER A 298 39.85 30.67 -26.14
C SER A 298 38.79 29.72 -26.73
N ARG A 299 37.70 30.36 -27.20
CA ARG A 299 37.14 30.33 -28.57
C ARG A 299 37.03 29.00 -29.35
N SER A 300 35.81 28.72 -29.83
CA SER A 300 35.37 28.56 -31.25
C SER A 300 34.33 27.44 -31.38
N ARG A 301 33.07 27.71 -31.74
CA ARG A 301 32.46 27.86 -33.08
C ARG A 301 32.38 26.59 -33.96
N SER A 302 31.17 26.40 -34.51
CA SER A 302 30.78 25.70 -35.75
C SER A 302 30.18 24.29 -35.55
N SER A 303 28.87 24.04 -35.70
CA SER A 303 27.91 24.16 -36.83
C SER A 303 27.88 22.94 -37.78
N ARG A 304 26.63 22.50 -38.05
CA ARG A 304 26.12 21.69 -39.21
C ARG A 304 26.46 20.18 -39.20
N LYS A 305 25.58 19.27 -39.65
CA LYS A 305 24.55 19.37 -40.70
C LYS A 305 23.53 18.21 -40.63
N LYS A 306 22.30 18.50 -41.07
CA LYS A 306 21.21 17.61 -41.49
C LYS A 306 21.63 16.53 -42.51
N GLY A 307 20.94 15.40 -42.49
CA GLY A 307 20.78 14.47 -43.61
C GLY A 307 19.44 13.72 -43.49
N SER A 308 18.49 14.10 -44.35
CA SER A 308 17.20 13.45 -44.57
C SER A 308 17.34 12.30 -45.57
N GLY A 309 16.54 11.25 -45.43
CA GLY A 309 16.42 10.18 -46.42
C GLY A 309 15.05 9.50 -46.32
N SER A 310 14.17 9.87 -47.25
CA SER A 310 12.82 9.36 -47.51
C SER A 310 12.85 8.12 -48.40
N GLY A 311 11.90 7.19 -48.22
CA GLY A 311 11.58 6.14 -49.19
C GLY A 311 10.21 5.51 -48.89
N SER A 312 9.22 5.86 -49.72
CA SER A 312 7.92 5.20 -49.92
C SER A 312 8.11 3.90 -50.75
N ASP A 313 7.19 2.96 -50.99
CA ASP A 313 5.74 2.94 -51.20
C ASP A 313 5.23 1.48 -51.29
N SER A 314 3.92 1.26 -51.10
CA SER A 314 3.04 0.17 -51.65
C SER A 314 3.33 -1.31 -51.29
N ASP A 315 2.36 -2.19 -51.03
CA ASP A 315 1.09 -2.37 -51.74
C ASP A 315 0.08 -3.21 -50.92
N LYS A 316 -1.21 -2.96 -51.13
CA LYS A 316 -2.37 -3.69 -50.57
C LYS A 316 -2.85 -4.72 -51.58
N THR A 317 -3.19 -5.93 -51.15
CA THR A 317 -4.25 -6.72 -51.81
C THR A 317 -5.07 -7.53 -50.79
N ASN A 318 -6.39 -7.33 -50.90
CA ASN A 318 -7.47 -8.12 -50.31
C ASN A 318 -7.48 -9.55 -50.86
N THR A 319 -7.92 -10.51 -50.05
CA THR A 319 -8.75 -11.63 -50.51
C THR A 319 -9.73 -12.01 -49.39
N GLU A 320 -11.02 -11.89 -49.69
CA GLU A 320 -12.16 -12.49 -49.00
C GLU A 320 -12.45 -13.85 -49.67
N ASP A 321 -12.82 -14.86 -48.88
CA ASP A 321 -13.69 -16.02 -49.20
C ASP A 321 -13.86 -16.79 -47.86
N ASP A 322 -14.98 -16.83 -47.14
CA ASP A 322 -16.38 -17.22 -47.38
C ASP A 322 -16.71 -18.67 -46.94
N THR A 323 -17.71 -18.78 -46.05
CA THR A 323 -18.51 -19.96 -45.60
C THR A 323 -17.81 -21.12 -44.85
N THR A 324 -18.36 -21.85 -43.87
CA THR A 324 -19.71 -22.19 -43.34
C THR A 324 -19.51 -22.66 -41.87
N ASP A 325 -20.31 -22.24 -40.90
CA ASP A 325 -21.51 -22.91 -40.33
C ASP A 325 -21.31 -24.40 -39.96
N ASP A 326 -21.23 -24.71 -38.66
CA ASP A 326 -22.03 -25.79 -38.09
C ASP A 326 -22.10 -25.71 -36.55
N THR A 327 -23.33 -25.68 -36.09
CA THR A 327 -23.78 -25.73 -34.70
C THR A 327 -23.76 -27.17 -34.19
N LYS A 328 -23.37 -27.39 -32.92
CA LYS A 328 -23.94 -28.51 -32.17
C LYS A 328 -23.89 -28.30 -30.65
N ASP A 329 -25.06 -27.92 -30.13
CA ASP A 329 -25.54 -28.28 -28.80
C ASP A 329 -25.47 -29.81 -28.60
N THR A 330 -24.98 -30.24 -27.44
CA THR A 330 -25.55 -31.38 -26.71
C THR A 330 -25.36 -31.17 -25.21
N ASN A 331 -26.49 -30.90 -24.54
CA ASN A 331 -26.74 -31.27 -23.15
C ASN A 331 -26.77 -32.80 -22.99
N ASP A 332 -26.53 -33.25 -21.75
CA ASP A 332 -26.85 -34.53 -21.08
C ASP A 332 -25.64 -34.83 -20.14
N GLU A 333 -25.70 -34.98 -18.81
CA GLU A 333 -26.71 -35.33 -17.79
C GLU A 333 -26.41 -34.61 -16.47
#